data_AF-A0A8D8ZQV2-F1
#
_entry.id   AF-A0A8D8ZQV2-F1
#
_cell.length_a   1.000
_cell.length_b   1.000
_cell.length_c   1.000
_cell.angle_alpha   90.00
_cell.angle_beta   90.00
_cell.angle_gamma   90.00
#
_symmetry.space_group_name_H-M   'P 1'
#
loop_
_entity.id
_entity.type
_entity.pdbx_description
1 polymer ?
#
loop_
_entity_poly.entity_id
_entity_poly.type
_entity_poly.pdbx_seq_one_letter_code
_entity_poly.pdbx_strand_id
1 'polypeptide(L)'
;MASPVVSPDPLEPGLWARIQSETVYNDVVDNWFLMNSWVPVVGIVVAYLFFVLYWGPKWMADKKPFEIKNIILVYNFIQTIYNAYIVSYLFIPEVLPYLWSH
;
A
#
# COMPACT_ATOMS: atom_id res chain seq x y z
N MET A 1 33.39 18.62 -8.20
CA MET A 1 33.30 18.85 -9.65
C MET A 1 31.82 18.95 -9.99
N ALA A 2 31.29 20.16 -10.07
CA ALA A 2 29.87 20.40 -10.31
C ALA A 2 29.58 20.23 -11.81
N SER A 3 28.65 19.35 -12.15
CA SER A 3 28.15 19.16 -13.52
C SER A 3 27.50 20.45 -14.03
N PRO A 4 27.60 20.76 -15.34
CA PRO A 4 27.14 22.04 -15.87
C PRO A 4 25.63 22.17 -15.72
N VAL A 5 25.19 23.23 -15.04
CA VAL A 5 23.78 23.64 -14.99
C VAL A 5 23.41 24.14 -16.39
N VAL A 6 22.87 23.24 -17.20
CA VAL A 6 22.22 23.56 -18.47
C VAL A 6 20.93 24.31 -18.14
N SER A 7 20.85 25.57 -18.56
CA SER A 7 19.65 26.40 -18.42
C SER A 7 18.49 25.78 -19.23
N PRO A 8 17.32 25.51 -18.64
CA PRO A 8 16.22 24.87 -19.36
C PRO A 8 15.63 25.77 -20.45
N ASP A 9 15.31 25.16 -21.60
CA ASP A 9 14.58 25.76 -22.73
C ASP A 9 13.12 26.09 -22.32
N PRO A 10 12.51 27.23 -22.71
CA PRO A 10 11.23 27.69 -22.15
C PRO A 10 9.99 26.85 -22.53
N LEU A 11 10.10 25.95 -23.51
CA LEU A 11 8.97 25.19 -24.07
C LEU A 11 9.07 23.67 -23.85
N GLU A 12 10.15 23.18 -23.25
CA GLU A 12 10.27 21.79 -22.81
C GLU A 12 10.28 21.78 -21.27
N PRO A 13 9.31 21.14 -20.60
CA PRO A 13 9.46 20.89 -19.18
C PRO A 13 10.65 19.95 -18.99
N GLY A 14 11.79 20.52 -18.61
CA GLY A 14 13.00 19.75 -18.32
C GLY A 14 12.71 18.66 -17.29
N LEU A 15 13.49 17.58 -17.29
CA LEU A 15 13.27 16.42 -16.40
C LEU A 15 12.95 16.81 -14.96
N TRP A 16 13.62 17.83 -14.44
CA TRP A 16 13.40 18.36 -13.10
C TRP A 16 11.99 18.93 -12.87
N ALA A 17 11.39 19.59 -13.87
CA ALA A 17 10.02 20.06 -13.82
C ALA A 17 9.02 18.88 -13.85
N ARG A 18 9.32 17.81 -14.59
CA ARG A 18 8.51 16.59 -14.63
C ARG A 18 8.57 15.86 -13.28
N ILE A 19 9.76 15.71 -12.70
CA ILE A 19 9.96 15.06 -11.39
C ILE A 19 9.27 15.86 -10.27
N GLN A 20 9.34 17.19 -10.28
CA GLN A 20 8.66 18.03 -9.29
C GLN A 20 7.13 17.95 -9.39
N SER A 21 6.59 17.73 -10.59
CA SER A 21 5.15 17.54 -10.80
C SER A 21 4.60 16.17 -10.38
N GLU A 22 5.47 15.17 -10.19
CA GLU A 22 5.10 13.83 -9.71
C GLU A 22 5.07 13.75 -8.18
N THR A 23 5.80 14.64 -7.49
CA THR A 23 5.78 14.77 -6.01
C THR A 23 4.73 15.76 -5.51
N VAL A 24 3.68 16.01 -6.30
CA VAL A 24 2.61 16.94 -5.92
C VAL A 24 1.82 16.31 -4.77
N TYR A 25 2.04 16.89 -3.59
CA TYR A 25 1.28 16.64 -2.37
C TYR A 25 -0.23 16.67 -2.66
N ASN A 26 -0.94 15.65 -2.19
CA ASN A 26 -2.37 15.46 -2.37
C ASN A 26 -3.05 15.52 -1.00
N ASP A 27 -3.66 16.66 -0.68
CA ASP A 27 -4.33 16.94 0.59
C ASP A 27 -5.29 15.85 1.08
N VAL A 28 -5.90 15.06 0.17
CA VAL A 28 -6.83 13.99 0.56
C VAL A 28 -6.09 12.73 0.99
N VAL A 29 -5.08 12.33 0.21
CA VAL A 29 -4.35 11.07 0.40
C VAL A 29 -3.31 11.21 1.50
N ASP A 30 -2.66 12.37 1.59
CA ASP A 30 -1.60 12.59 2.57
C ASP A 30 -2.14 12.68 4.00
N ASN A 31 -3.39 13.14 4.18
CA ASN A 31 -4.07 13.12 5.47
C ASN A 31 -4.55 11.73 5.91
N TRP A 32 -4.44 10.71 5.06
CA TRP A 32 -4.80 9.35 5.47
C TRP A 32 -3.87 8.82 6.56
N PHE A 33 -4.48 8.01 7.44
CA PHE A 33 -3.76 7.34 8.51
C PHE A 33 -2.63 6.48 7.90
N LEU A 34 -1.39 6.72 8.34
CA LEU A 34 -0.13 6.10 7.86
C LEU A 34 0.43 6.59 6.51
N MET A 35 -0.23 7.51 5.78
CA MET A 35 0.28 8.04 4.50
C MET A 35 1.03 9.37 4.61
N ASN A 36 0.86 10.10 5.72
CA ASN A 36 1.56 11.37 5.98
C ASN A 36 3.10 11.30 5.86
N SER A 37 3.71 10.12 6.06
CA SER A 37 5.16 9.94 5.99
C SER A 37 5.53 8.46 5.76
N TRP A 38 6.70 8.20 5.16
CA TRP A 38 7.26 6.84 5.05
C TRP A 38 7.64 6.23 6.40
N VAL A 39 7.82 7.07 7.44
CA VAL A 39 8.25 6.64 8.78
C VAL A 39 7.28 5.64 9.42
N PRO A 40 5.95 5.87 9.48
CA PRO A 40 4.99 4.90 9.99
C PRO A 40 5.08 3.54 9.28
N VAL A 41 5.23 3.52 7.96
CA VAL A 41 5.35 2.29 7.17
C VAL A 41 6.60 1.51 7.56
N VAL A 42 7.76 2.19 7.60
CA VAL A 42 9.03 1.56 8.03
C VAL A 42 8.92 1.03 9.45
N GLY A 43 8.30 1.77 10.37
CA GLY A 43 8.08 1.35 11.74
C GLY A 43 7.28 0.05 11.84
N ILE A 44 6.18 -0.06 11.08
CA ILE A 44 5.36 -1.28 11.03
C ILE A 44 6.17 -2.46 10.49
N VAL A 45 6.95 -2.26 9.43
CA VAL A 45 7.77 -3.33 8.83
C VAL A 45 8.81 -3.83 9.82
N VAL A 46 9.52 -2.93 10.50
CA VAL A 46 10.51 -3.31 11.53
C VAL A 46 9.85 -4.07 12.68
N ALA A 47 8.70 -3.60 13.16
CA ALA A 47 7.94 -4.27 14.21
C ALA A 47 7.47 -5.66 13.77
N TYR A 48 6.97 -5.80 12.53
CA TYR A 48 6.57 -7.07 11.95
C TYR A 48 7.74 -8.06 11.87
N LEU A 49 8.90 -7.63 11.37
CA LEU A 49 10.09 -8.48 11.28
C LEU A 49 10.58 -8.92 12.66
N PHE A 50 10.60 -8.01 13.63
CA PHE A 50 10.94 -8.34 15.01
C PHE A 50 9.99 -9.39 15.59
N PHE A 51 8.69 -9.23 15.36
CA PHE A 51 7.68 -10.18 15.81
C PHE A 51 7.84 -11.54 15.13
N VAL A 52 7.98 -11.58 13.80
CA VAL A 52 8.01 -12.84 13.03
C VAL A 52 9.33 -13.60 13.18
N LEU A 53 10.46 -12.91 13.30
CA LEU A 53 11.78 -13.55 13.32
C LEU A 53 12.29 -13.85 14.73
N TYR A 54 11.94 -13.02 15.72
CA TYR A 54 12.47 -13.17 17.07
C TYR A 54 11.41 -13.65 18.07
N TRP A 55 10.32 -12.89 18.20
CA TRP A 55 9.30 -13.19 19.20
C TRP A 55 8.52 -14.47 18.88
N GLY A 56 8.04 -14.58 17.65
CA GLY A 56 7.20 -15.67 17.16
C GLY A 56 7.87 -17.03 17.32
N PRO A 57 9.09 -17.24 16.77
CA PRO A 57 9.77 -18.54 16.86
C PRO A 57 10.09 -18.92 18.31
N LYS A 58 10.49 -17.96 19.14
CA LYS A 58 10.75 -18.19 20.57
C LYS A 58 9.50 -18.61 21.33
N TRP A 59 8.34 -18.04 21.01
CA TRP A 59 7.07 -18.42 21.62
C TRP A 59 6.49 -19.74 21.07
N MET A 60 6.78 -20.05 19.81
CA MET A 60 6.34 -21.28 19.14
C MET A 60 7.25 -22.49 19.42
N ALA A 61 8.46 -22.29 19.96
CA ALA A 61 9.42 -23.36 20.23
C ALA A 61 8.86 -24.46 21.16
N ASP A 62 8.06 -24.08 22.15
CA ASP A 62 7.51 -25.00 23.16
C ASP A 62 6.03 -25.36 22.92
N LYS A 63 5.45 -24.97 21.77
CA LYS A 63 4.03 -25.20 21.46
C LYS A 63 3.83 -26.01 20.19
N LYS A 64 2.81 -26.88 20.22
CA LYS A 64 2.39 -27.61 19.02
C LYS A 64 1.88 -26.63 17.95
N PRO A 65 2.05 -26.94 16.65
CA PRO A 65 1.55 -26.10 15.57
C PRO A 65 0.06 -25.83 15.74
N PHE A 66 -0.33 -24.56 15.63
CA PHE A 66 -1.74 -24.19 15.68
C PHE A 66 -2.44 -24.67 14.41
N GLU A 67 -3.61 -25.31 14.55
CA GLU A 67 -4.47 -25.64 13.41
C GLU A 67 -5.22 -24.38 12.93
N ILE A 68 -4.51 -23.53 12.20
CA ILE A 68 -5.04 -22.28 11.64
C ILE A 68 -5.76 -22.48 10.29
N LYS A 69 -6.02 -23.73 9.87
CA LYS A 69 -6.62 -24.06 8.56
C LYS A 69 -7.94 -23.33 8.31
N ASN A 70 -8.84 -23.33 9.29
CA ASN A 70 -10.14 -22.65 9.15
C ASN A 70 -9.99 -21.13 9.08
N ILE A 71 -9.05 -20.56 9.84
CA ILE A 71 -8.75 -19.12 9.82
C ILE A 71 -8.18 -18.72 8.46
N ILE A 72 -7.25 -19.51 7.91
CA ILE A 72 -6.68 -19.31 6.57
C ILE A 72 -7.76 -19.41 5.50
N LEU A 73 -8.67 -20.38 5.60
CA LEU A 73 -9.78 -20.54 4.66
C LEU A 73 -10.67 -19.29 4.65
N VAL A 74 -11.10 -18.83 5.83
CA VAL A 74 -11.94 -17.62 5.98
C VAL A 74 -11.20 -16.38 5.47
N TYR A 75 -9.91 -16.24 5.79
CA TYR A 75 -9.10 -15.13 5.33
C TYR A 75 -9.01 -15.09 3.80
N ASN A 76 -8.68 -16.21 3.16
CA ASN A 76 -8.60 -16.29 1.69
C ASN A 76 -9.96 -16.05 1.03
N PHE A 77 -11.05 -16.53 1.64
CA PHE A 77 -12.40 -16.30 1.13
C PHE A 77 -12.75 -14.80 1.13
N ILE A 78 -12.53 -14.12 2.25
CA ILE A 78 -12.74 -12.67 2.37
C ILE A 78 -11.84 -11.92 1.40
N GLN A 79 -10.56 -12.30 1.31
CA GLN A 79 -9.60 -11.68 0.39
C GLN A 79 -10.02 -11.84 -1.07
N THR A 80 -10.54 -13.01 -1.45
CA THR A 80 -11.03 -13.26 -2.82
C THR A 80 -12.24 -12.39 -3.14
N ILE A 81 -13.19 -12.24 -2.21
CA ILE A 81 -14.34 -11.34 -2.38
C ILE A 81 -13.89 -9.88 -2.51
N TYR A 82 -12.98 -9.43 -1.65
CA TYR A 82 -12.48 -8.06 -1.69
C TYR A 82 -11.73 -7.74 -2.98
N ASN A 83 -10.88 -8.65 -3.44
CA ASN A 83 -10.20 -8.52 -4.72
C ASN A 83 -11.20 -8.53 -5.89
N ALA A 84 -12.20 -9.42 -5.86
CA ALA A 84 -13.25 -9.45 -6.88
C ALA A 84 -14.05 -8.13 -6.89
N TYR A 85 -14.32 -7.54 -5.73
CA TYR A 85 -14.96 -6.24 -5.61
C TYR A 85 -14.10 -5.13 -6.25
N ILE A 86 -12.81 -5.04 -5.93
CA ILE A 86 -11.89 -4.08 -6.55
C ILE A 86 -11.81 -4.27 -8.07
N VAL A 87 -11.69 -5.50 -8.55
CA VAL A 87 -11.65 -5.79 -9.98
C VAL A 87 -12.96 -5.39 -10.65
N SER A 88 -14.11 -5.66 -10.03
CA SER A 88 -15.41 -5.26 -10.55
C SER A 88 -15.55 -3.73 -10.64
N TYR A 89 -15.05 -2.99 -9.65
CA TYR A 89 -15.00 -1.52 -9.67
C TYR A 89 -14.12 -0.99 -10.82
N LEU A 90 -12.96 -1.63 -11.05
CA LEU A 90 -12.04 -1.23 -12.10
C LEU A 90 -12.55 -1.58 -13.51
N PHE A 91 -13.24 -2.71 -13.68
CA PHE A 91 -13.75 -3.16 -14.98
C PHE A 91 -15.12 -2.60 -15.35
N ILE A 92 -15.98 -2.28 -14.37
CA ILE A 92 -17.34 -1.79 -14.60
C ILE A 92 -17.64 -0.65 -13.60
N PRO A 93 -17.24 0.60 -13.90
CA PRO A 93 -17.37 1.73 -12.97
C PRO A 93 -18.83 2.08 -12.60
N GLU A 94 -19.81 1.57 -13.35
CA GLU A 94 -21.23 1.91 -13.18
C GLU A 94 -22.02 0.91 -12.31
N VAL A 95 -21.48 -0.25 -11.90
CA VAL A 95 -22.29 -1.31 -11.24
C VAL A 95 -22.69 -1.01 -9.80
N LEU A 96 -21.85 -0.28 -9.05
CA LEU A 96 -22.09 0.05 -7.64
C LEU A 96 -23.37 0.86 -7.37
N PRO A 97 -23.69 1.93 -8.12
CA PRO A 97 -24.96 2.62 -7.96
C PRO A 97 -26.17 1.73 -8.27
N TYR A 98 -26.06 0.74 -9.18
CA TYR A 98 -27.16 -0.18 -9.50
C TYR A 98 -27.49 -1.18 -8.37
N LEU A 99 -26.49 -1.63 -7.60
CA LEU A 99 -26.69 -2.57 -6.49
C LEU A 99 -27.22 -1.91 -5.21
N TRP A 100 -27.01 -0.60 -5.04
CA TRP A 100 -27.53 0.18 -3.91
C TRP A 100 -28.89 0.86 -4.22
N SER A 101 -29.33 0.84 -5.48
CA SER A 101 -30.59 1.48 -5.93
C SER A 101 -31.82 0.56 -5.97
N HIS A 102 -31.78 -0.62 -5.34
CA HIS A 102 -32.94 -1.48 -5.10
C HIS A 102 -32.93 -2.07 -3.70
#